data_AF-A0A939C3L2-F1
#
_entry.id   AF-A0A939C3L2-F1
#
_cell.length_a   1.000
_cell.length_b   1.000
_cell.length_c   1.000
_cell.angle_alpha   90.00
_cell.angle_beta   90.00
_cell.angle_gamma   90.00
#
_symmetry.space_group_name_H-M   'P 1'
#
loop_
_entity.id
_entity.type
_entity.pdbx_description
1 polymer ?
#
loop_
_entity_poly.entity_id
_entity_poly.type
_entity_poly.pdbx_seq_one_letter_code
_entity_poly.pdbx_strand_id
1 'polypeptide(L)' 'MVSEGRGRLFRRKDGKYLIYLPKDLAEDSMFPFKGADSIFVKVSFKLKDDKLLIEKWVEPEPEE' A
#
# COMPACT_ATOMS: atom_id res chain seq x y z
N MET A 1 16.26 -7.85 -4.40
CA MET A 1 15.31 -6.72 -4.35
C MET A 1 14.52 -6.78 -5.64
N VAL A 2 13.23 -7.09 -5.54
CA VAL A 2 12.32 -7.20 -6.69
C VAL A 2 11.56 -5.87 -6.76
N SER A 3 11.51 -5.22 -7.92
CA SER A 3 10.84 -3.92 -8.10
C SER A 3 9.54 -4.02 -8.89
N GLU A 4 9.24 -5.19 -9.45
CA GLU A 4 8.03 -5.44 -10.23
C GLU A 4 7.45 -6.82 -9.91
N GLY A 5 6.13 -6.94 -10.03
CA GLY A 5 5.46 -8.20 -9.76
C GLY A 5 4.01 -8.16 -10.22
N ARG A 6 3.45 -9.33 -10.50
CA ARG A 6 2.06 -9.43 -10.99
C ARG A 6 1.11 -9.65 -9.82
N GLY A 7 0.34 -8.62 -9.49
CA GLY A 7 -0.70 -8.66 -8.48
C GLY A 7 -2.11 -8.87 -9.05
N ARG A 8 -3.12 -8.81 -8.17
CA ARG A 8 -4.54 -8.75 -8.53
C ARG A 8 -5.29 -7.78 -7.61
N LEU A 9 -6.15 -6.94 -8.18
CA LEU A 9 -7.14 -6.14 -7.46
C LEU A 9 -8.53 -6.65 -7.85
N PHE A 10 -9.38 -6.97 -6.88
CA PHE A 10 -10.74 -7.40 -7.18
C PHE A 10 -11.74 -6.97 -6.11
N ARG A 11 -12.97 -6.76 -6.57
CA ARG A 11 -14.11 -6.38 -5.73
C ARG A 11 -14.91 -7.62 -5.35
N ARG A 12 -15.10 -7.84 -4.06
CA ARG A 12 -15.95 -8.90 -3.51
C ARG A 12 -17.43 -8.52 -3.59
N LYS A 13 -18.31 -9.52 -3.44
CA LYS A 13 -19.77 -9.34 -3.40
C LYS A 13 -20.24 -8.43 -2.26
N ASP A 14 -19.51 -8.39 -1.15
CA ASP A 14 -19.77 -7.51 -0.01
C ASP A 14 -19.26 -6.06 -0.21
N GLY A 15 -18.82 -5.71 -1.42
CA GLY A 15 -18.35 -4.37 -1.76
C GLY A 15 -16.92 -4.07 -1.30
N LYS A 16 -16.26 -4.97 -0.57
CA LYS A 16 -14.87 -4.81 -0.14
C LYS A 16 -13.89 -5.10 -1.28
N TYR A 17 -12.75 -4.44 -1.26
CA TYR A 17 -11.65 -4.69 -2.20
C TYR A 17 -10.59 -5.55 -1.53
N LEU A 18 -10.05 -6.49 -2.27
CA LEU A 18 -8.86 -7.25 -1.89
C LEU A 18 -7.77 -7.03 -2.94
N ILE A 19 -6.54 -6.99 -2.46
CA ILE A 19 -5.34 -6.88 -3.28
C ILE A 19 -4.44 -8.06 -2.95
N TYR A 20 -3.95 -8.73 -3.99
CA TYR A 20 -2.87 -9.70 -3.90
C TYR A 20 -1.63 -9.09 -4.51
N LEU A 21 -0.56 -8.99 -3.70
CA LEU A 21 0.76 -8.59 -4.14
C LEU A 21 1.72 -9.78 -3.99
N PRO A 22 2.74 -9.90 -4.85
CA PRO A 22 3.79 -10.89 -4.65
C PRO A 22 4.49 -10.71 -3.30
N LYS A 23 4.69 -11.83 -2.60
CA LYS A 23 5.29 -11.86 -1.26
C LYS A 23 6.67 -11.23 -1.25
N ASP A 24 7.49 -11.58 -2.22
CA ASP A 24 8.86 -11.07 -2.44
C ASP A 24 8.93 -9.57 -2.75
N LEU A 25 7.83 -8.96 -3.19
CA LEU A 25 7.71 -7.51 -3.42
C LEU A 25 7.24 -6.75 -2.18
N ALA A 26 6.44 -7.39 -1.32
CA ALA A 26 5.76 -6.74 -0.19
C ALA A 26 6.30 -7.12 1.19
N GLU A 27 7.07 -8.21 1.29
CA GLU A 27 7.67 -8.69 2.53
C GLU A 27 9.13 -8.25 2.63
N ASP A 28 9.42 -7.47 3.67
CA ASP A 28 10.76 -7.28 4.17
C ASP A 28 10.86 -7.98 5.54
N SER A 29 11.91 -8.79 5.72
CA SER A 29 12.26 -9.40 7.01
C SER A 29 12.41 -8.37 8.15
N MET A 30 12.68 -7.12 7.78
CA MET A 30 12.85 -6.00 8.69
C MET A 30 11.55 -5.24 8.97
N PHE A 31 10.40 -5.63 8.39
CA PHE A 31 9.11 -4.95 8.60
C PHE A 31 8.46 -5.30 9.95
N PRO A 32 7.95 -4.32 10.71
CA PRO A 32 8.06 -2.88 10.47
C PRO A 32 9.45 -2.37 10.86
N PHE A 33 10.18 -1.76 9.92
CA PHE A 33 11.52 -1.24 10.20
C PHE A 33 11.40 0.10 10.89
N LYS A 34 11.94 0.21 12.11
CA LYS A 34 11.93 1.45 12.91
C LYS A 34 13.23 2.24 12.75
N GLY A 35 13.79 2.27 11.54
CA GLY A 35 15.02 2.99 11.22
C GLY A 35 14.76 4.35 10.55
N ALA A 36 15.70 5.28 10.69
CA ALA A 36 15.63 6.64 10.15
C ALA A 36 15.50 6.70 8.61
N ASP A 37 15.86 5.63 7.90
CA ASP A 37 15.82 5.56 6.44
C ASP A 37 14.46 5.09 5.87
N SER A 38 13.42 5.00 6.71
CA SER A 38 12.07 4.63 6.27
C SER A 38 11.16 5.85 6.16
N ILE A 39 10.18 5.78 5.25
CA ILE A 39 9.11 6.78 5.14
C ILE A 39 7.76 6.12 5.36
N PHE A 40 6.85 6.80 6.05
CA PHE A 40 5.46 6.40 6.07
C PHE A 40 4.84 6.65 4.70
N VAL A 41 4.00 5.71 4.25
CA VAL A 41 3.27 5.82 2.99
C VAL A 41 1.79 5.62 3.22
N LYS A 42 0.98 6.34 2.44
CA LYS A 42 -0.45 6.14 2.32
C LYS A 42 -0.70 5.27 1.11
N VAL A 43 -1.49 4.22 1.30
CA VAL A 43 -1.94 3.35 0.22
C VAL A 43 -3.42 3.62 0.00
N SER A 44 -3.79 4.06 -1.20
CA SER A 44 -5.17 4.40 -1.54
C SER A 44 -5.57 3.93 -2.93
N PHE A 45 -6.87 3.76 -3.15
CA PHE A 45 -7.45 3.49 -4.46
C PHE A 45 -8.81 4.18 -4.54
N LYS A 46 -9.24 4.52 -5.75
CA LYS A 46 -10.57 5.10 -5.98
C LYS A 46 -11.51 4.04 -6.51
N LEU A 47 -12.77 4.09 -6.06
CA LEU A 47 -13.80 3.24 -6.63
C LEU A 47 -13.94 3.57 -8.12
N LYS A 48 -13.92 2.53 -8.97
CA LYS A 48 -13.95 2.63 -10.45
C LYS A 48 -12.66 3.10 -11.11
N ASP A 49 -11.58 3.27 -10.35
CA ASP A 49 -10.24 3.48 -10.89
C ASP A 49 -9.51 2.12 -10.99
N ASP A 50 -8.51 2.04 -11.87
CA ASP A 50 -7.73 0.83 -12.12
C ASP A 50 -6.34 0.86 -11.46
N LYS A 51 -6.12 1.84 -10.57
CA LYS A 51 -4.82 2.11 -9.93
C LYS A 51 -4.87 1.99 -8.42
N LEU A 52 -3.76 1.48 -7.87
CA LEU A 52 -3.37 1.63 -6.48
C LEU A 52 -2.33 2.75 -6.42
N LEU A 53 -2.59 3.77 -5.59
CA LEU A 53 -1.68 4.88 -5.36
C LEU A 53 -0.94 4.65 -4.04
N ILE A 54 0.38 4.74 -4.10
CA ILE A 54 1.27 4.75 -2.94
C ILE A 54 1.99 6.07 -2.95
N GLU A 55 1.78 6.87 -1.92
CA GLU A 55 2.33 8.22 -1.79
C GLU A 55 2.89 8.41 -0.39
N LYS A 56 3.84 9.34 -0.23
CA LYS A 56 4.37 9.69 1.10
C LYS A 56 3.21 10.13 1.99
N TRP A 57 3.10 9.52 3.17
CA TRP A 57 2.14 9.96 4.17
C TRP A 57 2.73 11.14 4.95
N VAL A 58 1.94 12.20 5.06
CA VAL A 58 2.23 13.36 5.91
C VAL A 58 1.15 13.38 6.96
N GLU A 59 1.55 13.41 8.23
CA GLU A 59 0.62 13.47 9.35
C GLU A 59 -0.20 14.77 9.25
N PRO A 60 -1.54 14.72 9.28
CA PRO A 60 -2.36 15.92 9.24
C PRO A 60 -2.12 16.77 10.50
N GLU A 61 -2.07 18.09 10.33
CA GLU A 61 -2.02 19.00 11.49
C GLU A 61 -3.28 18.83 12.34
N PRO A 62 -3.17 18.77 13.68
CA PRO A 62 -4.33 18.66 14.55
C PRO A 62 -5.25 19.87 14.37
N GLU A 63 -6.55 19.62 14.22
CA GLU A 63 -7.57 20.68 14.19
C GLU A 63 -7.62 21.36 15.57
N GLU A 64 -7.40 22.68 15.63
CA GLU A 64 -7.55 23.53 16.83
C GLU A 64 -9.02 23.71 17.25
#